data_AF-A0A0C9RDH5-F1
#
_entry.id   AF-A0A0C9RDH5-F1
#
_cell.length_a   1.000
_cell.length_b   1.000
_cell.length_c   1.000
_cell.angle_alpha   90.00
_cell.angle_beta   90.00
_cell.angle_gamma   90.00
#
_symmetry.space_group_name_H-M   'P 1'
#
loop_
_entity.id
_entity.type
_entity.pdbx_description
1 polymer ?
#
loop_
_entity_poly.entity_id
_entity_poly.type
_entity_poly.pdbx_seq_one_letter_code
_entity_poly.pdbx_strand_id
1 'polypeptide(L)'
;MKTSKTPIFLLAYQSTLMRISVLVNVSSYLPRQYRVLWKEQRHSEVLNLPRGCTSVFSSKVIALSTRTDLHRLLLPMLFFSTYPKRTIKTHPTLGDFNFTNFFKHLHLNSQKAKLSSILQYFEFLENDSALEGRMVVSRQVMTSKQWLTIEDWLESSVPLCPLSIRHTGRMERIDTDTKVLHVCFASSRFGDGALEDVINQESVH
;
A
#
# COMPACT_ATOMS: atom_id res chain seq x y z
N MET A 1 -33.12 -31.25 25.06
CA MET A 1 -31.72 -30.80 25.11
C MET A 1 -31.16 -30.74 23.68
N LYS A 2 -31.05 -29.54 23.11
CA LYS A 2 -30.24 -29.29 21.90
C LYS A 2 -29.36 -28.09 22.23
N THR A 3 -28.07 -28.33 22.40
CA THR A 3 -27.05 -27.31 22.65
C THR A 3 -26.74 -26.62 21.32
N SER A 4 -27.30 -25.42 21.13
CA SER A 4 -26.95 -24.53 20.03
C SER A 4 -25.56 -23.95 20.31
N LYS A 5 -24.55 -24.37 19.54
CA LYS A 5 -23.23 -23.75 19.52
C LYS A 5 -23.33 -22.43 18.75
N THR A 6 -23.37 -21.32 19.47
CA THR A 6 -23.16 -19.98 18.89
C THR A 6 -21.74 -19.93 18.32
N PRO A 7 -21.54 -19.57 17.04
CA PRO A 7 -20.19 -19.46 16.51
C PRO A 7 -19.49 -18.25 17.14
N ILE A 8 -18.30 -18.52 17.69
CA ILE A 8 -17.39 -17.60 18.41
C ILE A 8 -16.88 -16.42 17.53
N PHE A 9 -17.29 -16.34 16.26
CA PHE A 9 -16.82 -15.34 15.29
C PHE A 9 -17.38 -13.92 15.49
N LEU A 10 -18.51 -13.74 16.20
CA LEU A 10 -19.11 -12.40 16.39
C LEU A 10 -18.48 -11.58 17.52
N LEU A 11 -17.86 -12.21 18.52
CA LEU A 11 -17.36 -11.50 19.71
C LEU A 11 -15.98 -10.85 19.50
N ALA A 12 -15.13 -11.41 18.64
CA ALA A 12 -13.85 -10.78 18.27
C ALA A 12 -14.06 -9.52 17.38
N TYR A 13 -15.15 -9.52 16.62
CA TYR A 13 -15.49 -8.45 15.68
C TYR A 13 -15.98 -7.19 16.38
N GLN A 14 -16.82 -7.33 17.42
CA GLN A 14 -17.25 -6.19 18.25
C GLN A 14 -16.12 -5.62 19.12
N SER A 15 -15.17 -6.45 19.58
CA SER A 15 -14.08 -5.96 20.44
C SER A 15 -13.06 -5.10 19.66
N THR A 16 -12.84 -5.43 18.38
CA THR A 16 -11.94 -4.66 17.50
C THR A 16 -12.60 -3.34 17.05
N LEU A 17 -13.90 -3.37 16.74
CA LEU A 17 -14.72 -2.19 16.44
C LEU A 17 -14.86 -1.23 17.63
N MET A 18 -15.02 -1.76 18.85
CA MET A 18 -14.99 -0.93 20.06
C MET A 18 -13.61 -0.30 20.27
N ARG A 19 -12.52 -1.03 20.02
CA ARG A 19 -11.16 -0.47 20.20
C ARG A 19 -10.82 0.64 19.19
N ILE A 20 -11.28 0.55 17.95
CA ILE A 20 -11.09 1.62 16.96
C ILE A 20 -11.97 2.83 17.30
N SER A 21 -13.21 2.60 17.74
CA SER A 21 -14.11 3.67 18.22
C SER A 21 -13.58 4.38 19.48
N VAL A 22 -12.85 3.68 20.34
CA VAL A 22 -12.29 4.22 21.59
C VAL A 22 -10.96 4.98 21.37
N LEU A 23 -10.23 4.73 20.28
CA LEU A 23 -8.92 5.36 20.03
C LEU A 23 -8.97 6.64 19.19
N VAL A 24 -10.09 6.95 18.53
CA VAL A 24 -10.16 8.07 17.59
C VAL A 24 -11.32 9.01 17.97
N ASN A 25 -11.03 9.96 18.86
CA ASN A 25 -11.88 11.14 19.09
C ASN A 25 -11.71 12.13 17.92
N VAL A 26 -12.09 11.71 16.71
CA VAL A 26 -12.16 12.55 15.50
C VAL A 26 -13.64 12.59 15.10
N SER A 27 -14.43 13.27 15.93
CA SER A 27 -15.89 13.16 15.97
C SER A 27 -16.65 13.76 14.77
N SER A 28 -16.00 14.36 13.77
CA SER A 28 -16.70 15.02 12.66
C SER A 28 -16.47 14.44 11.27
N TYR A 29 -15.43 13.63 11.05
CA TYR A 29 -15.03 13.16 9.70
C TYR A 29 -15.35 11.67 9.43
N LEU A 30 -15.41 10.85 10.47
CA LEU A 30 -15.43 9.39 10.36
C LEU A 30 -16.74 8.73 9.86
N PRO A 31 -17.97 9.25 10.06
CA PRO A 31 -19.17 8.45 9.82
C PRO A 31 -19.41 8.05 8.36
N ARG A 32 -19.02 8.89 7.40
CA ARG A 32 -19.24 8.65 5.96
C ARG A 32 -18.16 7.73 5.38
N GLN A 33 -16.89 8.05 5.65
CA GLN A 33 -15.73 7.33 5.15
C GLN A 33 -15.69 5.88 5.67
N TYR A 34 -15.99 5.68 6.97
CA TYR A 34 -16.07 4.33 7.54
C TYR A 34 -17.22 3.53 6.96
N ARG A 35 -18.38 4.15 6.68
CA ARG A 35 -19.53 3.45 6.08
C ARG A 35 -19.20 2.92 4.68
N VAL A 36 -18.38 3.65 3.92
CA VAL A 36 -17.95 3.28 2.56
C VAL A 36 -16.95 2.13 2.63
N LEU A 37 -15.90 2.28 3.44
CA LEU A 37 -14.94 1.22 3.76
C LEU A 37 -15.64 -0.07 4.20
N TRP A 38 -16.67 0.03 5.04
CA TRP A 38 -17.49 -1.09 5.50
C TRP A 38 -18.38 -1.71 4.41
N LYS A 39 -18.92 -0.89 3.50
CA LYS A 39 -19.76 -1.38 2.39
C LYS A 39 -18.90 -2.19 1.42
N GLU A 40 -17.72 -1.68 1.08
CA GLU A 40 -16.79 -2.35 0.16
C GLU A 40 -16.18 -3.62 0.77
N GLN A 41 -15.85 -3.62 2.07
CA GLN A 41 -15.40 -4.84 2.73
C GLN A 41 -16.48 -5.95 2.70
N ARG A 42 -17.75 -5.61 2.95
CA ARG A 42 -18.84 -6.59 2.86
C ARG A 42 -19.06 -7.11 1.43
N HIS A 43 -18.88 -6.27 0.42
CA HIS A 43 -18.90 -6.73 -0.98
C HIS A 43 -17.71 -7.66 -1.29
N SER A 44 -16.54 -7.43 -0.67
CA SER A 44 -15.37 -8.29 -0.83
C SER A 44 -15.51 -9.69 -0.24
N GLU A 45 -16.20 -9.84 0.89
CA GLU A 45 -16.44 -11.16 1.47
C GLU A 45 -17.33 -12.03 0.55
N VAL A 46 -18.05 -11.42 -0.38
CA VAL A 46 -18.93 -12.08 -1.37
C VAL A 46 -18.21 -12.34 -2.70
N LEU A 47 -17.20 -11.53 -3.07
CA LEU A 47 -16.39 -11.74 -4.28
C LEU A 47 -15.16 -12.61 -4.00
N ASN A 48 -15.10 -13.79 -4.61
CA ASN A 48 -13.85 -14.55 -4.71
C ASN A 48 -12.82 -13.74 -5.50
N LEU A 49 -11.70 -13.37 -4.86
CA LEU A 49 -10.58 -12.68 -5.52
C LEU A 49 -10.14 -13.48 -6.78
N PRO A 50 -9.96 -12.82 -7.94
CA PRO A 50 -9.50 -13.50 -9.15
C PRO A 50 -8.16 -14.21 -8.91
N ARG A 51 -8.03 -15.45 -9.42
CA ARG A 51 -6.77 -16.23 -9.36
C ARG A 51 -5.63 -15.40 -9.97
N GLY A 52 -4.61 -15.07 -9.17
CA GLY A 52 -3.45 -14.27 -9.59
C GLY A 52 -3.26 -12.93 -8.87
N CYS A 53 -4.29 -12.36 -8.23
CA CYS A 53 -4.19 -11.12 -7.45
C CYS A 53 -3.34 -11.26 -6.17
N THR A 54 -3.11 -12.50 -5.72
CA THR A 54 -2.30 -12.84 -4.54
C THR A 54 -0.90 -13.32 -4.89
N SER A 55 -0.49 -13.18 -6.16
CA SER A 55 0.84 -13.63 -6.56
C SER A 55 1.91 -12.81 -5.83
N VAL A 56 2.72 -13.52 -5.06
CA VAL A 56 3.85 -12.94 -4.37
C VAL A 56 4.94 -12.71 -5.41
N PHE A 57 5.42 -11.47 -5.51
CA PHE A 57 6.61 -11.15 -6.29
C PHE A 57 7.83 -11.84 -5.67
N SER A 58 8.06 -13.10 -6.03
CA SER A 58 9.25 -13.88 -5.67
C SER A 58 10.48 -13.36 -6.43
N SER A 59 11.62 -14.04 -6.34
CA SER A 59 12.90 -13.69 -6.99
C SER A 59 12.89 -13.70 -8.53
N LYS A 60 11.71 -13.72 -9.16
CA LYS A 60 11.53 -13.80 -10.62
C LYS A 60 11.02 -12.46 -11.16
N VAL A 61 11.29 -12.21 -12.45
CA VAL A 61 10.67 -11.12 -13.17
C VAL A 61 9.18 -11.41 -13.31
N ILE A 62 8.35 -10.54 -12.73
CA ILE A 62 6.89 -10.67 -12.72
C ILE A 62 6.32 -9.28 -12.94
N ALA A 63 5.29 -9.17 -13.78
CA ALA A 63 4.48 -7.96 -13.93
C ALA A 63 3.03 -8.32 -13.63
N LEU A 64 2.40 -7.56 -12.73
CA LEU A 64 0.99 -7.66 -12.43
C LEU A 64 0.30 -6.38 -12.88
N SER A 65 -0.68 -6.56 -13.75
CA SER A 65 -1.57 -5.50 -14.17
C SER A 65 -2.84 -5.60 -13.33
N THR A 66 -3.01 -4.72 -12.35
CA THR A 66 -4.25 -4.62 -11.60
C THR A 66 -5.12 -3.52 -12.19
N ARG A 67 -6.41 -3.84 -12.35
CA ARG A 67 -7.41 -2.79 -12.51
C ARG A 67 -7.51 -2.02 -11.20
N THR A 68 -7.75 -0.73 -11.29
CA THR A 68 -7.89 0.19 -10.15
C THR A 68 -9.10 -0.16 -9.26
N ASP A 69 -10.09 -0.89 -9.80
CA ASP A 69 -11.22 -1.45 -9.04
C ASP A 69 -10.79 -2.41 -7.92
N LEU A 70 -9.70 -3.17 -8.09
CA LEU A 70 -9.14 -4.06 -7.06
C LEU A 70 -8.63 -3.29 -5.84
N HIS A 71 -8.28 -2.02 -5.98
CA HIS A 71 -7.82 -1.21 -4.85
C HIS A 71 -8.97 -0.91 -3.88
N ARG A 72 -10.19 -0.71 -4.39
CA ARG A 72 -11.41 -0.58 -3.57
C ARG A 72 -11.67 -1.82 -2.73
N LEU A 73 -11.21 -2.99 -3.19
CA LEU A 73 -11.39 -4.26 -2.50
C LEU A 73 -10.32 -4.51 -1.43
N LEU A 74 -9.06 -4.38 -1.83
CA LEU A 74 -7.91 -4.82 -1.04
C LEU A 74 -7.54 -3.83 0.06
N LEU A 75 -7.54 -2.53 -0.22
CA LEU A 75 -7.08 -1.52 0.73
C LEU A 75 -7.95 -1.43 1.99
N PRO A 76 -9.29 -1.56 1.94
CA PRO A 76 -10.10 -1.67 3.16
C PRO A 76 -9.72 -2.86 4.02
N MET A 77 -9.43 -4.02 3.42
CA MET A 77 -9.00 -5.21 4.15
C MET A 77 -7.67 -4.99 4.90
N LEU A 78 -6.72 -4.29 4.26
CA LEU A 78 -5.46 -3.87 4.90
C LEU A 78 -5.71 -2.89 6.06
N PHE A 79 -6.56 -1.89 5.83
CA PHE A 79 -6.90 -0.86 6.79
C PHE A 79 -7.55 -1.44 8.05
N PHE A 80 -8.51 -2.35 7.89
CA PHE A 80 -9.13 -3.06 9.00
C PHE A 80 -8.30 -4.23 9.55
N SER A 81 -7.11 -4.46 8.99
CA SER A 81 -6.19 -5.52 9.41
C SER A 81 -6.81 -6.91 9.41
N THR A 82 -7.63 -7.24 8.40
CA THR A 82 -8.35 -8.52 8.33
C THR A 82 -7.50 -9.67 7.82
N TYR A 83 -6.35 -9.39 7.22
CA TYR A 83 -5.41 -10.42 6.81
C TYR A 83 -4.64 -11.00 8.00
N PRO A 84 -4.27 -12.29 7.95
CA PRO A 84 -3.40 -12.89 8.96
C PRO A 84 -2.09 -12.10 9.10
N LYS A 85 -1.75 -11.75 10.34
CA LYS A 85 -0.54 -10.98 10.65
C LYS A 85 0.71 -11.69 10.15
N ARG A 86 1.57 -10.95 9.45
CA ARG A 86 2.88 -11.44 9.01
C ARG A 86 3.95 -10.99 10.02
N THR A 87 4.90 -11.88 10.26
CA THR A 87 6.03 -11.62 11.16
C THR A 87 7.30 -12.15 10.53
N ILE A 88 8.46 -11.69 11.00
CA ILE A 88 9.76 -12.23 10.55
C ILE A 88 9.83 -13.76 10.76
N LYS A 89 9.15 -14.29 11.78
CA LYS A 89 9.11 -15.73 12.06
C LYS A 89 8.23 -16.49 11.06
N THR A 90 7.09 -15.93 10.65
CA THR A 90 6.12 -16.61 9.78
C THR A 90 6.39 -16.37 8.30
N HIS A 91 6.87 -15.19 7.94
CA HIS A 91 7.11 -14.76 6.56
C HIS A 91 8.37 -13.86 6.50
N PRO A 92 9.58 -14.42 6.60
CA PRO A 92 10.81 -13.63 6.77
C PRO A 92 11.09 -12.64 5.64
N THR A 93 10.65 -12.95 4.42
CA THR A 93 10.88 -12.17 3.20
C THR A 93 9.73 -11.23 2.84
N LEU A 94 8.63 -11.21 3.59
CA LEU A 94 7.46 -10.37 3.31
C LEU A 94 7.22 -9.39 4.46
N GLY A 95 6.92 -8.14 4.13
CA GLY A 95 6.44 -7.15 5.08
C GLY A 95 5.02 -7.46 5.55
N ASP A 96 4.68 -6.98 6.74
CA ASP A 96 3.30 -6.89 7.19
C ASP A 96 2.69 -5.62 6.58
N PHE A 97 1.52 -5.78 5.95
CA PHE A 97 0.82 -4.69 5.25
C PHE A 97 -0.45 -4.25 5.99
N ASN A 98 -0.70 -4.84 7.17
CA ASN A 98 -1.84 -4.51 8.01
C ASN A 98 -1.57 -3.21 8.79
N PHE A 99 -2.62 -2.44 9.03
CA PHE A 99 -2.53 -1.16 9.74
C PHE A 99 -2.42 -1.30 11.28
N THR A 100 -2.19 -2.53 11.78
CA THR A 100 -2.17 -2.80 13.22
C THR A 100 -1.12 -1.98 13.97
N ASN A 101 0.05 -1.73 13.38
CA ASN A 101 1.06 -0.86 13.97
C ASN A 101 0.76 0.63 13.73
N PHE A 102 0.22 0.98 12.56
CA PHE A 102 -0.11 2.35 12.17
C PHE A 102 -0.91 3.09 13.25
N PHE A 103 -1.98 2.46 13.76
CA PHE A 103 -2.87 3.11 14.72
C PHE A 103 -2.25 3.38 16.10
N LYS A 104 -1.15 2.71 16.47
CA LYS A 104 -0.46 2.93 17.75
C LYS A 104 0.14 4.34 17.85
N HIS A 105 0.48 4.92 16.71
CA HIS A 105 1.22 6.18 16.64
C HIS A 105 0.31 7.37 16.26
N LEU A 106 -1.02 7.22 16.30
CA LEU A 106 -1.98 8.30 15.95
C LEU A 106 -1.90 9.55 16.82
N HIS A 107 -1.22 9.49 17.97
CA HIS A 107 -0.94 10.66 18.78
C HIS A 107 0.03 11.62 18.07
N LEU A 108 0.90 11.12 17.17
CA LEU A 108 1.85 11.90 16.39
C LEU A 108 1.16 12.66 15.24
N ASN A 109 1.55 13.92 15.03
CA ASN A 109 0.97 14.75 13.96
C ASN A 109 1.28 14.22 12.55
N SER A 110 2.45 13.61 12.35
CA SER A 110 2.81 12.96 11.10
C SER A 110 1.85 11.82 10.74
N GLN A 111 1.48 11.01 11.72
CA GLN A 111 0.58 9.88 11.53
C GLN A 111 -0.87 10.33 11.32
N LYS A 112 -1.30 11.40 11.98
CA LYS A 112 -2.58 12.05 11.68
C LYS A 112 -2.60 12.53 10.22
N ALA A 113 -1.52 13.16 9.75
CA ALA A 113 -1.42 13.60 8.36
C ALA A 113 -1.46 12.42 7.37
N LYS A 114 -0.72 11.33 7.62
CA LYS A 114 -0.81 10.10 6.80
C LYS A 114 -2.23 9.55 6.77
N LEU A 115 -2.90 9.49 7.93
CA LEU A 115 -4.29 9.01 8.01
C LEU A 115 -5.22 9.89 7.17
N SER A 116 -5.08 11.21 7.25
CA SER A 116 -5.86 12.14 6.44
C SER A 116 -5.66 11.88 4.94
N SER A 117 -4.42 11.70 4.48
CA SER A 117 -4.13 11.38 3.08
C SER A 117 -4.75 10.06 2.64
N ILE A 118 -4.70 9.02 3.49
CA ILE A 118 -5.28 7.70 3.22
C ILE A 118 -6.81 7.78 3.13
N LEU A 119 -7.45 8.52 4.05
CA LEU A 119 -8.91 8.71 4.03
C LEU A 119 -9.35 9.53 2.80
N GLN A 120 -8.58 10.56 2.42
CA GLN A 120 -8.82 11.31 1.20
C GLN A 120 -8.69 10.43 -0.05
N TYR A 121 -7.75 9.48 -0.07
CA TYR A 121 -7.65 8.51 -1.15
C TYR A 121 -8.89 7.59 -1.24
N PHE A 122 -9.41 7.12 -0.11
CA PHE A 122 -10.66 6.35 -0.09
C PHE A 122 -11.86 7.16 -0.60
N GLU A 123 -11.92 8.46 -0.30
CA GLU A 123 -12.94 9.36 -0.84
C GLU A 123 -12.77 9.58 -2.35
N PHE A 124 -11.54 9.78 -2.83
CA PHE A 124 -11.25 9.85 -4.26
C PHE A 124 -11.70 8.58 -4.99
N LEU A 125 -11.46 7.42 -4.37
CA LEU A 125 -11.91 6.15 -4.90
C LEU A 125 -13.43 6.07 -5.03
N GLU A 126 -14.28 6.91 -4.42
CA GLU A 126 -15.73 6.88 -4.66
C GLU A 126 -16.12 7.33 -6.08
N ASN A 127 -15.28 8.15 -6.73
CA ASN A 127 -15.55 8.65 -8.07
C ASN A 127 -15.40 7.52 -9.11
N ASP A 128 -16.37 7.35 -10.02
CA ASP A 128 -16.33 6.29 -11.02
C ASP A 128 -15.12 6.43 -11.97
N SER A 129 -14.73 7.66 -12.28
CA SER A 129 -13.53 7.95 -13.07
C SER A 129 -12.22 7.56 -12.37
N ALA A 130 -12.21 7.46 -11.03
CA ALA A 130 -11.02 7.01 -10.28
C ALA A 130 -10.68 5.54 -10.56
N LEU A 131 -11.63 4.78 -11.08
CA LEU A 131 -11.45 3.38 -11.45
C LEU A 131 -11.11 3.17 -12.92
N GLU A 132 -11.07 4.23 -13.70
CA GLU A 132 -10.72 4.17 -15.12
C GLU A 132 -9.20 4.17 -15.25
N GLY A 133 -8.59 3.00 -15.05
CA GLY A 133 -7.15 2.90 -15.05
C GLY A 133 -6.62 1.48 -14.91
N ARG A 134 -5.32 1.36 -15.14
CA ARG A 134 -4.56 0.14 -14.91
C ARG A 134 -3.25 0.51 -14.25
N MET A 135 -2.98 -0.12 -13.12
CA MET A 135 -1.67 -0.06 -12.49
C MET A 135 -0.88 -1.29 -12.90
N VAL A 136 0.36 -1.09 -13.35
CA VAL A 136 1.28 -2.18 -13.62
C VAL A 136 2.39 -2.14 -12.58
N VAL A 137 2.45 -3.18 -11.76
CA VAL A 137 3.53 -3.39 -10.80
C VAL A 137 4.45 -4.44 -11.38
N SER A 138 5.71 -4.09 -11.63
CA SER A 138 6.71 -5.02 -12.15
C SER A 138 7.91 -5.13 -11.21
N ARG A 139 8.42 -6.35 -11.05
CA ARG A 139 9.72 -6.62 -10.44
C ARG A 139 10.68 -7.00 -11.54
N GLN A 140 11.77 -6.25 -11.70
CA GLN A 140 12.86 -6.60 -12.59
C GLN A 140 14.03 -7.17 -11.78
N VAL A 141 14.59 -8.29 -12.24
CA VAL A 141 15.73 -8.95 -11.61
C VAL A 141 16.78 -9.14 -12.71
N MET A 142 17.97 -8.57 -12.51
CA MET A 142 19.09 -8.77 -13.43
C MET A 142 19.83 -10.06 -13.05
N THR A 143 20.01 -10.94 -14.02
CA THR A 143 20.82 -12.17 -13.88
C THR A 143 22.30 -11.82 -13.87
N SER A 144 23.16 -12.66 -13.28
CA SER A 144 24.62 -12.41 -13.20
C SER A 144 25.27 -12.12 -14.55
N LYS A 145 24.74 -12.68 -15.65
CA LYS A 145 25.22 -12.42 -17.02
C LYS A 145 24.89 -11.02 -17.55
N GLN A 146 23.96 -10.32 -16.91
CA GLN A 146 23.54 -8.96 -17.25
C GLN A 146 24.21 -7.91 -16.37
N TRP A 147 24.96 -8.34 -15.34
CA TRP A 147 25.71 -7.41 -14.50
C TRP A 147 26.96 -7.00 -15.25
N LEU A 148 27.12 -5.69 -15.42
CA LEU A 148 28.34 -5.13 -15.98
C LEU A 148 29.47 -5.28 -14.96
N THR A 149 30.61 -5.81 -15.41
CA THR A 149 31.83 -5.82 -14.62
C THR A 149 32.48 -4.44 -14.61
N ILE A 150 33.47 -4.23 -13.74
CA ILE A 150 34.21 -2.96 -13.71
C ILE A 150 34.91 -2.73 -15.05
N GLU A 151 35.43 -3.79 -15.67
CA GLU A 151 36.06 -3.76 -16.98
C GLU A 151 35.07 -3.30 -18.06
N ASP A 152 33.84 -3.82 -18.06
CA ASP A 152 32.78 -3.39 -18.99
C ASP A 152 32.47 -1.88 -18.86
N TRP A 153 32.49 -1.34 -17.63
CA TRP A 153 32.29 0.09 -17.38
C TRP A 153 33.46 0.94 -17.89
N LEU A 154 34.70 0.46 -17.74
CA LEU A 154 35.91 1.17 -18.18
C LEU A 154 36.02 1.22 -19.71
N GLU A 155 35.53 0.19 -20.39
CA GLU A 155 35.53 0.11 -21.86
C GLU A 155 34.33 0.81 -22.51
N SER A 156 33.39 1.33 -21.71
CA SER A 156 32.20 1.99 -22.21
C SER A 156 32.54 3.26 -23.00
N SER A 157 32.12 3.29 -24.27
CA SER A 157 32.23 4.45 -25.16
C SER A 157 30.92 5.24 -25.28
N VAL A 158 29.91 4.89 -24.49
CA VAL A 158 28.58 5.53 -24.54
C VAL A 158 28.70 6.96 -24.00
N PRO A 159 28.24 7.98 -24.76
CA PRO A 159 28.30 9.36 -24.31
C PRO A 159 27.38 9.60 -23.10
N LEU A 160 27.74 10.57 -22.27
CA LEU A 160 26.90 10.99 -21.16
C LEU A 160 25.54 11.52 -21.66
N CYS A 161 24.48 11.18 -20.92
CA CYS A 161 23.16 11.72 -21.17
C CYS A 161 23.07 13.19 -20.73
N PRO A 162 22.21 14.01 -21.36
CA PRO A 162 21.94 15.38 -20.91
C PRO A 162 21.49 15.43 -19.44
N LEU A 163 22.01 16.39 -18.68
CA LEU A 163 21.73 16.56 -17.24
C LEU A 163 21.13 17.94 -16.96
N SER A 164 19.98 17.96 -16.29
CA SER A 164 19.34 19.19 -15.80
C SER A 164 19.17 19.09 -14.28
N ILE A 165 19.84 19.97 -13.53
CA ILE A 165 19.72 20.05 -12.08
C ILE A 165 18.86 21.27 -11.73
N ARG A 166 17.82 21.05 -10.91
CA ARG A 166 16.95 22.11 -10.41
C ARG A 166 17.04 22.16 -8.89
N HIS A 167 17.40 23.32 -8.34
CA HIS A 167 17.46 23.53 -6.88
C HIS A 167 16.07 23.69 -6.24
N THR A 168 15.07 24.02 -7.06
CA THR A 168 13.68 24.16 -6.64
C THR A 168 12.78 23.37 -7.58
N GLY A 169 12.07 22.39 -7.04
CA GLY A 169 11.14 21.57 -7.81
C GLY A 169 10.57 20.49 -6.91
N ARG A 170 9.25 20.51 -6.71
CA ARG A 170 8.55 19.33 -6.18
C ARG A 170 8.32 18.40 -7.36
N MET A 171 8.56 17.10 -7.18
CA MET A 171 8.30 16.07 -8.21
C MET A 171 6.85 16.16 -8.75
N GLU A 172 5.92 16.63 -7.92
CA GLU A 172 4.51 16.92 -8.22
C GLU A 172 4.28 18.02 -9.28
N ARG A 173 5.29 18.85 -9.58
CA ARG A 173 5.19 19.99 -10.51
C ARG A 173 5.83 19.71 -11.87
N ILE A 174 6.18 18.45 -12.14
CA ILE A 174 6.62 18.04 -13.48
C ILE A 174 5.38 18.04 -14.38
N ASP A 175 5.49 18.70 -15.52
CA ASP A 175 4.43 18.78 -16.52
C ASP A 175 3.94 17.38 -16.89
N THR A 176 2.62 17.18 -16.90
CA THR A 176 1.98 15.87 -17.15
C THR A 176 2.33 15.31 -18.51
N ASP A 177 2.72 16.15 -19.47
CA ASP A 177 3.15 15.74 -20.80
C ASP A 177 4.61 15.26 -20.84
N THR A 178 5.39 15.54 -19.79
CA THR A 178 6.78 15.10 -19.70
C THR A 178 6.86 13.70 -19.09
N LYS A 179 7.17 12.71 -19.93
CA LYS A 179 7.44 11.34 -19.48
C LYS A 179 8.76 11.27 -18.73
N VAL A 180 8.70 11.27 -17.40
CA VAL A 180 9.86 11.10 -16.52
C VAL A 180 9.73 9.81 -15.70
N LEU A 181 10.87 9.17 -15.43
CA LEU A 181 10.93 8.09 -14.44
C LEU A 181 11.11 8.72 -13.05
N HIS A 182 10.09 8.58 -12.19
CA HIS A 182 10.20 9.00 -10.80
C HIS A 182 10.96 7.95 -9.99
N VAL A 183 12.01 8.39 -9.29
CA VAL A 183 12.81 7.54 -8.41
C VAL A 183 12.33 7.71 -6.97
N CYS A 184 11.95 6.59 -6.35
CA CYS A 184 11.74 6.49 -4.92
C CYS A 184 13.01 5.92 -4.28
N PHE A 185 13.57 6.60 -3.28
CA PHE A 185 14.68 6.08 -2.48
C PHE A 185 14.16 5.02 -1.51
N ALA A 186 13.87 3.85 -2.08
CA ALA A 186 13.25 2.74 -1.39
C ALA A 186 14.24 1.95 -0.55
N SER A 187 13.75 1.41 0.55
CA SER A 187 14.44 0.40 1.34
C SER A 187 14.44 -0.96 0.62
N SER A 188 15.19 -1.93 1.18
CA SER A 188 15.19 -3.31 0.66
C SER A 188 13.84 -4.02 0.83
N ARG A 189 12.94 -3.48 1.67
CA ARG A 189 11.57 -3.92 1.86
C ARG A 189 10.63 -2.80 1.41
N PHE A 190 10.26 -2.78 0.13
CA PHE A 190 9.45 -1.71 -0.45
C PHE A 190 8.27 -1.27 0.44
N GLY A 191 8.17 0.03 0.70
CA GLY A 191 7.16 0.66 1.55
C GLY A 191 7.44 0.59 3.06
N ASP A 192 8.65 0.23 3.47
CA ASP A 192 8.99 0.12 4.89
C ASP A 192 8.76 1.44 5.63
N GLY A 193 8.18 1.34 6.83
CA GLY A 193 7.83 2.51 7.63
C GLY A 193 6.64 3.35 7.14
N ALA A 194 6.06 3.06 5.96
CA ALA A 194 4.86 3.77 5.48
C ALA A 194 3.67 3.59 6.45
N LEU A 195 3.50 2.37 6.97
CA LEU A 195 2.47 2.01 7.95
C LEU A 195 2.94 2.14 9.41
N GLU A 196 4.08 2.79 9.65
CA GLU A 196 4.67 3.04 10.97
C GLU A 196 5.02 4.53 11.11
N ASP A 197 5.68 4.94 12.19
CA ASP A 197 5.95 6.35 12.53
C ASP A 197 7.17 6.96 11.80
N VAL A 198 7.71 6.24 10.82
CA VAL A 198 8.82 6.70 9.98
C VAL A 198 8.37 7.84 9.07
N ILE A 199 9.23 8.85 8.93
CA ILE A 199 9.05 9.99 8.02
C ILE A 199 10.31 10.14 7.17
N ASN A 200 10.27 9.58 5.97
CA ASN A 200 11.27 9.69 4.93
C ASN A 200 10.59 9.80 3.54
N GLN A 201 11.36 9.94 2.46
CA GLN A 201 10.79 10.06 1.11
C GLN A 201 9.85 8.88 0.78
N GLU A 202 10.29 7.64 1.00
CA GLU A 202 9.50 6.43 0.70
C GLU A 202 8.16 6.38 1.45
N SER A 203 8.14 6.74 2.74
CA SER A 203 6.95 6.68 3.59
C SER A 203 5.92 7.79 3.35
N VAL A 204 6.33 8.86 2.63
CA VAL A 204 5.51 10.04 2.33
C VAL A 204 5.03 10.05 0.88
N HIS A 205 5.76 9.38 -0.03
CA HIS A 205 5.44 9.28 -1.44
C HIS A 205 4.28 8.31 -1.70
#